data_AF-A0A367GNF4-F1
#
_entry.id   AF-A0A367GNF4-F1
#
_cell.length_a   1.000
_cell.length_b   1.000
_cell.length_c   1.000
_cell.angle_alpha   90.00
_cell.angle_beta   90.00
_cell.angle_gamma   90.00
#
_symmetry.space_group_name_H-M   'P 1'
#
loop_
_entity.id
_entity.type
_entity.pdbx_description
1 polymer ?
#
loop_
_entity_poly.entity_id
_entity_poly.type
_entity_poly.pdbx_seq_one_letter_code
_entity_poly.pdbx_strand_id
1 'polypeptide(L)'
;MTDYKNKLGGLADKLKKDAPKTPIQEVHPIRQSAALKEDEAQLNVWIPKSLLKRMKTYGVECDTSLKDISIDALNSFLDGKSKKA
;
A
#
# COMPACT_ATOMS: atom_id res chain seq x y z
N MET A 1 1.56 63.45 -0.16
CA MET A 1 2.48 62.37 0.29
C MET A 1 2.01 61.65 1.56
N THR A 2 0.89 62.05 2.17
CA THR A 2 0.32 61.49 3.41
C THR A 2 -0.55 60.24 3.16
N ASP A 3 -1.18 60.13 1.99
CA ASP A 3 -2.11 59.06 1.64
C ASP A 3 -1.45 57.68 1.51
N TYR A 4 -0.19 57.65 1.05
CA TYR A 4 0.56 56.41 0.87
C TYR A 4 0.91 55.76 2.21
N LYS A 5 1.32 56.58 3.19
CA LYS A 5 1.67 56.12 4.54
C LYS A 5 0.45 55.60 5.29
N ASN A 6 -0.71 56.22 5.07
CA ASN A 6 -1.99 55.78 5.65
C ASN A 6 -2.47 54.45 5.02
N LYS A 7 -2.28 54.24 3.71
CA LYS A 7 -2.61 52.96 3.05
C LYS A 7 -1.71 51.80 3.52
N LEU A 8 -0.43 52.08 3.78
CA LEU A 8 0.52 51.10 4.34
C LEU A 8 0.19 50.71 5.78
N GLY A 9 -0.17 51.68 6.63
CA GLY A 9 -0.63 51.41 7.99
C GLY A 9 -1.92 50.58 8.02
N GLY A 10 -2.90 50.93 7.17
CA GLY A 10 -4.16 50.19 7.07
C GLY A 10 -4.00 48.77 6.54
N LEU A 11 -3.01 48.50 5.69
CA LEU A 11 -2.69 47.16 5.21
C LEU A 11 -2.04 46.30 6.31
N ALA A 12 -1.12 46.89 7.08
CA ALA A 12 -0.47 46.21 8.21
C ALA A 12 -1.47 45.83 9.32
N ASP A 13 -2.46 46.68 9.59
CA ASP A 13 -3.50 46.37 10.56
C ASP A 13 -4.48 45.28 10.09
N LYS A 14 -4.78 45.21 8.79
CA LYS A 14 -5.58 44.12 8.21
C LYS A 14 -4.83 42.78 8.25
N LEU A 15 -3.54 42.78 7.94
CA LEU A 15 -2.70 41.58 7.96
C LEU A 15 -2.57 40.96 9.36
N LYS A 16 -2.62 41.78 10.41
CA LYS A 16 -2.55 41.34 11.81
C LYS A 16 -3.89 40.84 12.35
N LYS A 17 -5.01 41.37 11.85
CA LYS A 17 -6.36 41.07 12.34
C LYS A 17 -7.01 39.88 11.64
N ASP A 18 -6.75 39.72 10.34
CA ASP A 18 -7.32 38.61 9.58
C ASP A 18 -6.36 37.41 9.60
N ALA A 19 -6.75 36.36 10.31
CA ALA A 19 -6.05 35.08 10.24
C ALA A 19 -6.13 34.57 8.78
N PRO A 20 -5.00 34.15 8.18
CA PRO A 20 -5.00 33.64 6.81
C PRO A 20 -5.89 32.40 6.74
N LYS A 21 -7.06 32.55 6.09
CA LYS A 21 -7.91 31.42 5.72
C LYS A 21 -7.22 30.69 4.58
N THR A 22 -6.34 29.75 4.90
CA THR A 22 -5.87 28.78 3.92
C THR A 22 -7.08 27.96 3.49
N PRO A 23 -7.37 27.82 2.18
CA PRO A 23 -8.33 26.84 1.71
C PRO A 23 -7.80 25.47 2.12
N ILE A 24 -8.34 24.90 3.20
CA ILE A 24 -7.93 23.58 3.66
C ILE A 24 -8.52 22.60 2.65
N GLN A 25 -7.67 22.05 1.79
CA GLN A 25 -8.09 21.10 0.80
C GLN A 25 -8.27 19.75 1.48
N GLU A 26 -9.52 19.38 1.77
CA GLU A 26 -9.85 18.06 2.28
C GLU A 26 -9.57 17.02 1.19
N VAL A 27 -8.57 16.18 1.41
CA VAL A 27 -8.22 15.08 0.51
C VAL A 27 -8.94 13.83 0.98
N HIS A 28 -9.93 13.38 0.21
CA HIS A 28 -10.52 12.06 0.41
C HIS A 28 -9.61 10.99 -0.20
N PRO A 29 -9.36 9.89 0.51
CA PRO A 29 -8.67 8.74 -0.06
C PRO A 29 -9.44 8.28 -1.30
N ILE A 30 -8.74 8.19 -2.42
CA ILE A 30 -9.28 7.56 -3.62
C ILE A 30 -9.59 6.13 -3.20
N ARG A 31 -10.88 5.77 -3.13
CA ARG A 31 -11.27 4.38 -2.89
C ARG A 31 -10.70 3.60 -4.06
N GLN A 32 -9.57 2.94 -3.82
CA GLN A 32 -9.06 1.93 -4.73
C GLN A 32 -10.20 0.95 -4.84
N SER A 33 -10.88 0.95 -5.99
CA SER A 33 -11.84 -0.07 -6.37
C SER A 33 -11.14 -1.37 -6.09
N ALA A 34 -11.57 -2.05 -5.02
CA ALA A 34 -11.01 -3.30 -4.60
C ALA A 34 -11.14 -4.21 -5.81
N ALA A 35 -10.02 -4.42 -6.52
CA ALA A 35 -9.91 -5.55 -7.41
C ALA A 35 -10.41 -6.73 -6.58
N LEU A 36 -11.39 -7.47 -7.12
CA LEU A 36 -11.89 -8.72 -6.56
C LEU A 36 -10.68 -9.62 -6.35
N LYS A 37 -9.99 -9.46 -5.21
CA LYS A 37 -9.05 -10.43 -4.70
C LYS A 37 -9.94 -11.63 -4.45
N GLU A 38 -9.64 -12.74 -5.09
CA GLU A 38 -10.30 -14.00 -4.78
C GLU A 38 -10.27 -14.24 -3.27
N ASP A 39 -11.18 -15.06 -2.74
CA ASP A 39 -11.25 -15.36 -1.30
C ASP A 39 -9.94 -16.01 -0.82
N GLU A 40 -8.95 -15.19 -0.47
CA GLU A 40 -7.65 -15.62 -0.01
C GLU A 40 -7.77 -16.10 1.45
N ALA A 41 -7.54 -17.40 1.67
CA ALA A 41 -7.44 -17.97 3.00
C ALA A 41 -5.98 -17.93 3.51
N GLN A 42 -5.79 -17.61 4.79
CA GLN A 42 -4.47 -17.66 5.42
C GLN A 42 -4.08 -19.10 5.76
N LEU A 43 -2.92 -19.55 5.26
CA LEU A 43 -2.34 -20.84 5.59
C LEU A 43 -1.22 -20.67 6.64
N ASN A 44 -1.45 -21.16 7.86
CA ASN A 44 -0.46 -21.15 8.94
C ASN A 44 0.14 -22.54 9.13
N VAL A 45 1.36 -22.76 8.62
CA VAL A 45 2.04 -24.06 8.71
C VAL A 45 3.46 -23.88 9.21
N TRP A 46 3.86 -24.74 10.14
CA TRP A 46 5.25 -24.83 10.59
C TRP A 46 6.05 -25.68 9.62
N ILE A 47 7.12 -25.11 9.06
CA ILE A 47 8.01 -25.80 8.12
C ILE A 47 9.47 -25.75 8.58
N PRO A 48 10.30 -26.74 8.18
CA PRO A 48 11.73 -26.71 8.48
C PRO A 48 12.42 -25.45 7.96
N LYS A 49 13.31 -24.86 8.77
CA LYS A 49 14.06 -23.64 8.40
C LYS A 49 14.91 -23.84 7.12
N SER A 50 15.41 -25.05 6.90
CA SER A 50 16.17 -25.40 5.69
C SER A 50 15.31 -25.31 4.42
N LEU A 51 14.04 -25.74 4.49
CA LEU A 51 13.11 -25.69 3.39
C LEU A 51 12.71 -24.24 3.06
N LEU A 52 12.41 -23.44 4.09
CA LEU A 52 12.10 -22.01 3.92
C LEU A 52 13.27 -21.26 3.24
N LYS A 53 14.52 -21.56 3.60
CA LYS A 53 15.69 -20.95 2.96
C LYS A 53 15.76 -21.29 1.47
N ARG A 54 15.62 -22.58 1.12
CA ARG A 54 15.63 -23.02 -0.29
C ARG A 54 14.51 -22.36 -1.11
N MET A 55 13.31 -22.30 -0.54
CA MET A 55 12.15 -21.70 -1.20
C MET A 55 12.37 -20.20 -1.47
N LYS A 56 12.99 -19.48 -0.52
CA LYS A 56 13.37 -18.08 -0.70
C LYS A 56 14.46 -17.91 -1.75
N THR A 57 15.49 -18.76 -1.74
CA THR A 57 16.56 -18.72 -2.76
C THR A 57 15.98 -18.91 -4.15
N TYR A 58 15.11 -19.91 -4.33
CA TYR A 58 14.43 -20.16 -5.60
C TYR A 58 13.55 -18.98 -6.03
N GLY A 59 12.80 -18.37 -5.11
CA GLY A 59 12.00 -17.18 -5.42
C GLY A 59 12.83 -15.97 -5.87
N VAL A 60 14.08 -15.85 -5.40
CA VAL A 60 15.02 -14.82 -5.87
C VAL A 60 15.59 -15.16 -7.25
N GLU A 61 15.89 -16.44 -7.52
CA GLU A 61 16.45 -16.88 -8.81
C GLU A 61 15.44 -16.80 -9.96
N CYS A 62 14.15 -17.06 -9.67
CA CYS A 62 13.09 -17.14 -10.66
C CYS A 62 12.07 -15.98 -10.59
N ASP A 63 12.41 -14.89 -9.89
CA ASP A 63 11.54 -13.71 -9.69
C ASP A 63 10.08 -14.06 -9.34
N THR A 64 9.89 -15.08 -8.51
CA THR A 64 8.57 -15.64 -8.17
C THR A 64 8.25 -15.44 -6.71
N SER A 65 6.99 -15.12 -6.42
CA SER A 65 6.59 -14.88 -5.04
C SER A 65 6.53 -16.18 -4.24
N LEU A 66 6.79 -16.09 -2.94
CA LEU A 66 6.69 -17.22 -2.03
C LEU A 66 5.29 -17.86 -2.05
N LYS A 67 4.26 -17.02 -2.26
CA LYS A 67 2.87 -17.44 -2.35
C LYS A 67 2.65 -18.30 -3.60
N ASP A 68 3.14 -17.85 -4.76
CA ASP A 68 2.95 -18.57 -6.02
C ASP A 68 3.65 -19.92 -6.00
N ILE A 69 4.88 -19.97 -5.47
CA ILE A 69 5.63 -21.22 -5.28
C ILE A 69 4.85 -22.18 -4.37
N SER A 70 4.25 -21.66 -3.30
CA SER A 70 3.46 -22.47 -2.36
C SER A 70 2.19 -23.01 -3.03
N ILE A 71 1.49 -22.19 -3.81
CA ILE A 71 0.28 -22.58 -4.55
C ILE A 71 0.62 -23.67 -5.58
N ASP A 72 1.67 -23.47 -6.37
CA ASP A 72 2.06 -24.42 -7.41
C ASP A 72 2.48 -25.78 -6.83
N ALA A 73 3.25 -25.77 -5.74
CA ALA A 73 3.62 -27.00 -5.03
C ALA A 73 2.39 -27.74 -4.45
N LEU A 74 1.42 -27.01 -3.89
CA LEU A 74 0.20 -27.59 -3.34
C LEU A 74 -0.71 -28.16 -4.44
N ASN A 75 -0.91 -27.42 -5.54
CA ASN A 75 -1.68 -27.88 -6.69
C ASN A 75 -1.04 -29.14 -7.30
N SER A 76 0.26 -29.10 -7.57
CA SER A 76 1.01 -30.25 -8.11
C SER A 76 0.90 -31.48 -7.22
N PHE A 77 0.92 -31.30 -5.89
CA PHE A 77 0.76 -32.40 -4.94
C PHE A 77 -0.66 -32.99 -4.98
N LEU A 78 -1.70 -32.15 -5.02
CA LEU A 78 -3.10 -32.58 -5.07
C LEU A 78 -3.44 -33.26 -6.41
N ASP A 79 -2.99 -32.69 -7.53
CA ASP A 79 -3.17 -33.26 -8.87
C ASP A 79 -2.44 -34.59 -9.05
N GLY A 80 -1.25 -34.72 -8.46
CA GLY A 80 -0.49 -35.97 -8.44
C GLY A 80 -1.16 -37.07 -7.62
N LYS A 81 -2.02 -36.70 -6.65
CA LYS A 81 -2.80 -37.63 -5.83
C LYS A 81 -4.13 -38.00 -6.48
N SER A 82 -4.79 -37.07 -7.16
CA SER A 82 -6.06 -37.34 -7.87
C SER A 82 -5.88 -38.30 -9.05
N LYS A 83 -4.73 -38.27 -9.75
CA LYS A 83 -4.41 -39.21 -10.83
C LYS A 83 -4.05 -40.63 -10.38
N LYS A 84 -3.83 -40.85 -9.07
CA LYS A 84 -3.50 -42.17 -8.50
C LYS A 84 -4.66 -42.83 -7.77
N ALA A 85 -5.83 -42.19 -7.76
CA ALA A 85 -7.08 -42.72 -7.19
C ALA A 85 -7.94 -43.36 -8.27
#